data_AF-A0A952IYP1-F1
#
_entry.id   AF-A0A952IYP1-F1
#
_cell.length_a   1.000
_cell.length_b   1.000
_cell.length_c   1.000
_cell.angle_alpha   90.00
_cell.angle_beta   90.00
_cell.angle_gamma   90.00
#
_symmetry.space_group_name_H-M   'P 1'
#
loop_
_entity.id
_entity.type
_entity.pdbx_description
1 polymer ?
#
loop_
_entity_poly.entity_id
_entity_poly.type
_entity_poly.pdbx_seq_one_letter_code
_entity_poly.pdbx_strand_id
1 'polypeptide(L)'
;MRSLFVLLATLASSMCNAQMLGFSLPEGKTRVQFPIEVYNNLVVVPVILNHQLPLKFILDTGVRTSILTEKAYTDILNLPYARQIVISGPGEERLIVAYVTNDVSLDMPGVRGRGHALLVLEEDYLELRNYLGTDVHGILGYELFSRFIIEVDYERKLLTLMLPQRFKEKRSYKWLPALIQDTKPYITANLKLNDTTSVSAKLLVDSGASHGLFLEASSNSKISIPPKHIRSIIGRGLGGVITGEIGKIKSISLGDYEIHDVVTNFPDPETYMDTLKTSRLVARNGSIGGEILSRFTVIYNFPGERIYFKKNSSFKKKFYYSLSGITLRAKGSRLKHFEITNVRAGSASALAGIQAGDRIVSVNGIMAQDLSLNVINAFLNSKPGRRIVLQLERGTEKVKKDFRLEDPL
;
A
#
# COMPACT_ATOMS: atom_id res chain seq x y z
N MET A 1 29.01 -56.05 52.58
CA MET A 1 29.77 -55.27 51.58
C MET A 1 28.85 -54.94 50.42
N ARG A 2 28.92 -53.69 49.95
CA ARG A 2 27.90 -52.97 49.17
C ARG A 2 27.72 -53.53 47.75
N SER A 3 26.46 -53.77 47.37
CA SER A 3 26.03 -54.02 45.99
C SER A 3 26.06 -52.71 45.19
N LEU A 4 26.82 -52.66 44.10
CA LEU A 4 26.89 -51.52 43.20
C LEU A 4 26.03 -51.81 41.96
N PHE A 5 24.80 -51.33 41.94
CA PHE A 5 23.95 -51.27 40.76
C PHE A 5 24.41 -50.07 39.92
N VAL A 6 25.03 -50.32 38.77
CA VAL A 6 25.32 -49.27 37.77
C VAL A 6 24.09 -49.14 36.88
N LEU A 7 23.32 -48.07 37.10
CA LEU A 7 22.19 -47.69 36.26
C LEU A 7 22.74 -47.04 34.98
N LEU A 8 22.71 -47.76 33.86
CA LEU A 8 23.09 -47.24 32.55
C LEU A 8 21.94 -46.34 32.03
N ALA A 9 22.03 -45.03 32.23
CA ALA A 9 21.08 -44.08 31.67
C ALA A 9 21.33 -43.93 30.17
N THR A 10 20.53 -44.59 29.35
CA THR A 10 20.48 -44.35 27.90
C THR A 10 19.90 -42.95 27.66
N LEU A 11 20.75 -41.97 27.36
CA LEU A 11 20.33 -40.71 26.77
C LEU A 11 19.76 -41.00 25.37
N ALA A 12 18.45 -41.18 25.27
CA ALA A 12 17.74 -41.03 24.01
C ALA A 12 17.83 -39.56 23.62
N SER A 13 18.75 -39.22 22.72
CA SER A 13 18.79 -37.94 22.03
C SER A 13 17.58 -37.85 21.10
N SER A 14 16.41 -37.56 21.65
CA SER A 14 15.28 -37.08 20.87
C SER A 14 15.74 -35.81 20.16
N MET A 15 15.96 -35.93 18.85
CA MET A 15 16.19 -34.77 17.99
C MET A 15 14.93 -33.90 18.08
N CYS A 16 14.97 -32.92 18.96
CA CYS A 16 13.95 -31.89 19.04
C CYS A 16 14.09 -31.07 17.76
N ASN A 17 13.30 -31.42 16.74
CA ASN A 17 13.12 -30.57 15.57
C ASN A 17 12.41 -29.31 16.06
N ALA A 18 13.18 -28.29 16.44
CA ALA A 18 12.65 -26.99 16.77
C ALA A 18 11.80 -26.51 15.59
N GLN A 19 10.51 -26.28 15.84
CA GLN A 19 9.63 -25.73 14.81
C GLN A 19 10.12 -24.32 14.46
N MET A 20 10.49 -24.12 13.20
CA MET A 20 10.88 -22.80 12.71
C MET A 20 9.64 -21.91 12.66
N LEU A 21 9.56 -20.97 13.60
CA LEU A 21 8.55 -19.91 13.63
C LEU A 21 8.91 -18.81 12.60
N GLY A 22 7.90 -18.07 12.18
CA GLY A 22 7.99 -17.02 11.17
C GLY A 22 8.02 -17.56 9.74
N PHE A 23 8.43 -16.69 8.82
CA PHE A 23 8.53 -17.05 7.41
C PHE A 23 9.79 -17.87 7.10
N SER A 24 9.62 -18.89 6.25
CA SER A 24 10.69 -19.79 5.83
C SER A 24 10.50 -20.27 4.39
N LEU A 25 11.61 -20.62 3.75
CA LEU A 25 11.60 -21.32 2.47
C LEU A 25 11.74 -22.82 2.70
N PRO A 26 11.30 -23.67 1.75
CA PRO A 26 11.58 -25.09 1.77
C PRO A 26 13.08 -25.39 1.90
N GLU A 27 13.41 -26.54 2.48
CA GLU A 27 14.79 -26.97 2.67
C GLU A 27 15.58 -26.94 1.36
N GLY A 28 16.83 -26.46 1.44
CA GLY A 28 17.71 -26.29 0.27
C GLY A 28 17.34 -25.12 -0.66
N LYS A 29 16.19 -24.47 -0.49
CA LYS A 29 15.80 -23.28 -1.27
C LYS A 29 16.27 -22.02 -0.57
N THR A 30 16.84 -21.10 -1.36
CA THR A 30 17.36 -19.82 -0.88
C THR A 30 16.69 -18.62 -1.55
N ARG A 31 15.85 -18.89 -2.55
CA ARG A 31 15.11 -17.93 -3.35
C ARG A 31 13.81 -18.56 -3.83
N VAL A 32 12.75 -17.77 -3.85
CA VAL A 32 11.48 -18.09 -4.52
C VAL A 32 11.00 -16.88 -5.30
N GLN A 33 10.28 -17.12 -6.40
CA GLN A 33 9.72 -16.08 -7.24
C GLN A 33 8.33 -16.51 -7.69
N PHE A 34 7.37 -15.59 -7.63
CA PHE A 34 5.98 -15.85 -8.02
C PHE A 34 5.31 -14.57 -8.59
N PRO A 35 4.26 -14.73 -9.41
CA PRO A 35 3.52 -13.60 -9.96
C PRO A 35 2.73 -12.84 -8.88
N ILE A 36 2.61 -11.53 -9.08
CA ILE A 36 1.81 -10.63 -8.23
C ILE A 36 0.78 -9.88 -9.04
N GLU A 37 -0.19 -9.32 -8.35
CA GLU A 37 -1.13 -8.35 -8.90
C GLU A 37 -0.70 -6.93 -8.48
N VAL A 38 -1.02 -5.93 -9.30
CA VAL A 38 -0.73 -4.52 -8.99
C VAL A 38 -1.98 -3.69 -9.30
N TYR A 39 -2.50 -3.00 -8.29
CA TYR A 39 -3.71 -2.20 -8.37
C TYR A 39 -3.48 -0.84 -7.73
N ASN A 40 -3.70 0.26 -8.47
CA ASN A 40 -3.38 1.62 -8.00
C ASN A 40 -1.96 1.72 -7.39
N ASN A 41 -0.99 1.07 -8.05
CA ASN A 41 0.42 0.95 -7.61
C ASN A 41 0.66 0.09 -6.36
N LEU A 42 -0.37 -0.46 -5.71
CA LEU A 42 -0.24 -1.36 -4.57
C LEU A 42 0.05 -2.79 -5.05
N VAL A 43 1.02 -3.44 -4.44
CA VAL A 43 1.39 -4.83 -4.71
C VAL A 43 0.47 -5.75 -3.92
N VAL A 44 -0.22 -6.66 -4.60
CA VAL A 44 -1.09 -7.66 -3.98
C VAL A 44 -0.52 -9.05 -4.17
N VAL A 45 -0.39 -9.79 -3.07
CA VAL A 45 0.18 -11.14 -3.01
C VAL A 45 -0.89 -12.15 -2.57
N PRO A 46 -0.87 -13.37 -3.12
CA PRO A 46 -1.73 -14.45 -2.63
C PRO A 46 -1.20 -14.98 -1.30
N VAL A 47 -2.09 -15.17 -0.32
CA VAL A 47 -1.79 -15.72 1.00
C VAL A 47 -2.78 -16.83 1.31
N ILE A 48 -2.33 -17.95 1.88
CA ILE A 48 -3.20 -19.00 2.41
C ILE A 48 -3.18 -18.90 3.93
N LEU A 49 -4.33 -18.53 4.51
CA LEU A 49 -4.52 -18.43 5.95
C LEU A 49 -4.83 -19.82 6.53
N ASN A 50 -4.08 -20.21 7.57
CA ASN A 50 -4.24 -21.47 8.31
C ASN A 50 -4.34 -22.71 7.41
N HIS A 51 -3.54 -22.74 6.33
CA HIS A 51 -3.46 -23.83 5.35
C HIS A 51 -4.76 -24.14 4.59
N GLN A 52 -5.80 -23.33 4.75
CA GLN A 52 -7.14 -23.64 4.25
C GLN A 52 -7.69 -22.55 3.34
N LEU A 53 -7.59 -21.29 3.75
CA LEU A 53 -8.34 -20.21 3.13
C LEU A 53 -7.45 -19.34 2.23
N PRO A 54 -7.65 -19.34 0.90
CA PRO A 54 -6.92 -18.48 -0.01
C PRO A 54 -7.45 -17.04 0.07
N LEU A 55 -6.55 -16.12 0.39
CA LEU A 55 -6.77 -14.69 0.53
C LEU A 55 -5.75 -13.91 -0.31
N LYS A 56 -5.89 -12.59 -0.29
CA LYS A 56 -5.08 -11.64 -1.04
C LYS A 56 -4.72 -10.47 -0.13
N PHE A 57 -3.42 -10.19 -0.01
CA PHE A 57 -2.90 -9.20 0.92
C PHE A 57 -2.11 -8.14 0.17
N ILE A 58 -2.25 -6.87 0.57
CA ILE A 58 -1.34 -5.81 0.12
C ILE A 58 0.01 -6.01 0.82
N LEU A 59 1.10 -5.92 0.07
CA LEU A 59 2.45 -5.94 0.64
C LEU A 59 2.87 -4.53 1.05
N ASP A 60 3.01 -4.30 2.36
CA ASP A 60 3.12 -2.96 2.94
C ASP A 60 4.30 -2.80 3.91
N THR A 61 5.26 -1.94 3.58
CA THR A 61 6.39 -1.58 4.45
C THR A 61 6.02 -0.68 5.63
N GLY A 62 4.84 -0.06 5.64
CA GLY A 62 4.32 0.82 6.66
C GLY A 62 3.63 0.11 7.84
N VAL A 63 3.35 -1.19 7.71
CA VAL A 63 2.62 -1.98 8.70
C VAL A 63 3.55 -2.92 9.47
N ARG A 64 3.43 -2.92 10.80
CA ARG A 64 4.22 -3.80 11.70
C ARG A 64 3.72 -5.23 11.66
N THR A 65 2.47 -5.42 12.05
CA THR A 65 1.81 -6.71 12.22
C THR A 65 0.78 -6.85 11.13
N SER A 66 0.75 -8.00 10.47
CA SER A 66 -0.22 -8.25 9.41
C SER A 66 -1.66 -7.99 9.87
N ILE A 67 -2.48 -7.42 8.99
CA ILE A 67 -3.86 -7.02 9.26
C ILE A 67 -4.79 -7.82 8.36
N LEU A 68 -5.89 -8.33 8.91
CA LEU A 68 -7.03 -8.89 8.19
C LEU A 68 -8.20 -7.93 8.38
N THR A 69 -8.82 -7.51 7.28
CA THR A 69 -9.83 -6.44 7.29
C THR A 69 -11.23 -6.93 7.63
N GLU A 70 -11.50 -8.22 7.44
CA GLU A 70 -12.82 -8.80 7.67
C GLU A 70 -12.71 -9.96 8.67
N LYS A 71 -13.37 -9.79 9.81
CA LYS A 71 -13.39 -10.77 10.91
C LYS A 71 -13.96 -12.13 10.51
N ALA A 72 -14.92 -12.15 9.59
CA ALA A 72 -15.63 -13.34 9.14
C ALA A 72 -14.69 -14.48 8.69
N TYR A 73 -13.54 -14.16 8.08
CA TYR A 73 -12.57 -15.17 7.64
C TYR A 73 -11.91 -15.91 8.82
N THR A 74 -11.64 -15.23 9.92
CA THR A 74 -11.13 -15.88 11.15
C THR A 74 -12.22 -16.64 11.90
N ASP A 75 -13.47 -16.14 11.86
CA ASP A 75 -14.61 -16.80 12.50
C ASP A 75 -14.91 -18.16 11.83
N ILE A 76 -14.90 -18.22 10.49
CA ILE A 76 -15.10 -19.46 9.72
C ILE A 76 -14.02 -20.51 10.06
N LEU A 77 -12.79 -20.06 10.34
CA LEU A 77 -11.68 -20.92 10.72
C LEU A 77 -11.65 -21.24 12.23
N ASN A 78 -12.59 -20.70 13.02
CA ASN A 78 -12.64 -20.81 14.47
C ASN A 78 -11.32 -20.41 15.16
N LEU A 79 -10.69 -19.33 14.69
CA LEU A 79 -9.43 -18.87 15.29
C LEU A 79 -9.69 -18.16 16.62
N PRO A 80 -8.95 -18.50 17.70
CA PRO A 80 -9.12 -17.85 18.98
C PRO A 80 -8.58 -16.41 18.95
N TYR A 81 -9.27 -15.51 19.65
CA TYR A 81 -8.80 -14.14 19.89
C TYR A 81 -8.16 -14.06 21.27
N ALA A 82 -6.88 -13.71 21.31
CA ALA A 82 -6.12 -13.60 22.55
C ALA A 82 -6.50 -12.34 23.35
N ARG A 83 -6.78 -11.23 22.64
CA ARG A 83 -7.22 -9.96 23.24
C ARG A 83 -7.83 -9.05 22.19
N GLN A 84 -8.69 -8.14 22.65
CA GLN A 84 -9.14 -6.98 21.90
C GLN A 84 -8.20 -5.80 22.18
N ILE A 85 -7.90 -5.01 21.16
CA ILE A 85 -7.11 -3.79 21.23
C ILE A 85 -7.83 -2.67 20.48
N VAL A 86 -7.48 -1.43 20.80
CA VAL A 86 -7.87 -0.26 20.01
C VAL A 86 -6.61 0.28 19.34
N ILE A 87 -6.67 0.43 18.02
CA ILE A 87 -5.58 0.98 17.21
C ILE A 87 -6.00 2.31 16.62
N SER A 88 -5.01 3.15 16.34
CA SER A 88 -5.17 4.39 15.60
C SER A 88 -4.44 4.31 14.27
N GLY A 89 -4.97 5.00 13.27
CA GLY A 89 -4.35 5.13 11.96
C GLY A 89 -4.79 6.42 11.27
N PRO A 90 -4.27 6.70 10.06
CA PRO A 90 -4.66 7.89 9.31
C PRO A 90 -6.15 7.89 8.96
N GLY A 91 -6.81 9.03 9.14
CA GLY A 91 -8.22 9.28 8.83
C GLY A 91 -8.96 10.02 9.95
N GLU A 92 -10.24 10.31 9.73
CA GLU A 92 -11.11 11.04 10.68
C GLU A 92 -11.56 10.20 11.88
N GLU A 93 -11.70 8.89 11.72
CA GLU A 93 -12.09 7.95 12.77
C GLU A 93 -10.91 7.64 13.70
N ARG A 94 -11.13 7.86 15.00
CA ARG A 94 -10.04 7.87 15.99
C ARG A 94 -9.82 6.55 16.71
N LEU A 95 -10.78 5.63 16.67
CA LEU A 95 -10.75 4.39 17.44
C LEU A 95 -11.16 3.22 16.55
N ILE A 96 -10.19 2.45 16.09
CA ILE A 96 -10.41 1.21 15.34
C ILE A 96 -10.31 0.05 16.32
N VAL A 97 -11.36 -0.75 16.42
CA VAL A 97 -11.36 -1.96 17.24
C VAL A 97 -10.74 -3.09 16.43
N ALA A 98 -9.78 -3.80 17.03
CA ALA A 98 -9.16 -4.97 16.42
C ALA A 98 -8.90 -6.07 17.46
N TYR A 99 -8.79 -7.31 16.99
CA TYR A 99 -8.45 -8.48 17.79
C TYR A 99 -7.07 -8.96 17.42
N VAL A 100 -6.35 -9.47 18.41
CA VAL A 100 -5.09 -10.18 18.19
C VAL A 100 -5.39 -11.66 18.18
N THR A 101 -5.16 -12.32 17.04
CA THR A 101 -5.08 -13.78 16.97
C THR A 101 -3.61 -14.19 16.83
N ASN A 102 -3.22 -15.28 17.50
CA ASN A 102 -1.85 -15.77 17.54
C ASN A 102 -1.78 -17.15 16.91
N ASP A 103 -0.55 -17.60 16.65
CA ASP A 103 -0.27 -18.92 16.09
C ASP A 103 -0.96 -19.19 14.75
N VAL A 104 -1.07 -18.14 13.92
CA VAL A 104 -1.63 -18.28 12.58
C VAL A 104 -0.56 -18.70 11.58
N SER A 105 -1.00 -19.42 10.55
CA SER A 105 -0.16 -19.72 9.39
C SER A 105 -0.52 -18.79 8.23
N LEU A 106 0.52 -18.23 7.59
CA LEU A 106 0.40 -17.35 6.43
C LEU A 106 1.31 -17.90 5.34
N ASP A 107 0.78 -18.78 4.50
CA ASP A 107 1.59 -19.38 3.43
C ASP A 107 1.47 -18.56 2.13
N MET A 108 2.52 -18.58 1.33
CA MET A 108 2.54 -17.99 -0.01
C MET A 108 3.19 -18.99 -0.98
N PRO A 109 3.13 -18.78 -2.31
CA PRO A 109 3.77 -19.67 -3.25
C PRO A 109 5.26 -19.91 -2.93
N GLY A 110 5.57 -21.13 -2.47
CA GLY A 110 6.92 -21.56 -2.07
C GLY A 110 7.48 -20.90 -0.79
N VAL A 111 6.62 -20.37 0.09
CA VAL A 111 6.96 -19.82 1.41
C VAL A 111 6.00 -20.38 2.45
N ARG A 112 6.51 -20.79 3.60
CA ARG A 112 5.69 -21.13 4.77
C ARG A 112 5.81 -20.05 5.83
N GLY A 113 4.70 -19.57 6.37
CA GLY A 113 4.67 -18.67 7.52
C GLY A 113 3.96 -19.35 8.68
N ARG A 114 4.62 -19.50 9.84
CA ARG A 114 4.07 -20.20 11.02
C ARG A 114 4.21 -19.37 12.27
N GLY A 115 3.27 -19.49 13.20
CA GLY A 115 3.38 -18.85 14.51
C GLY A 115 3.25 -17.34 14.46
N HIS A 116 2.55 -16.79 13.46
CA HIS A 116 2.38 -15.35 13.32
C HIS A 116 1.29 -14.83 14.26
N ALA A 117 1.40 -13.55 14.60
CA ALA A 117 0.28 -12.80 15.14
C ALA A 117 -0.41 -12.07 13.98
N LEU A 118 -1.74 -12.03 14.01
CA LEU A 118 -2.55 -11.33 13.02
C LEU A 118 -3.51 -10.40 13.74
N LEU A 119 -3.55 -9.14 13.30
CA LEU A 119 -4.56 -8.18 13.72
C LEU A 119 -5.81 -8.37 12.87
N VAL A 120 -6.95 -8.57 13.50
CA VAL A 120 -8.23 -8.76 12.81
C VAL A 120 -9.12 -7.56 13.14
N LEU A 121 -9.48 -6.78 12.14
CA LEU A 121 -10.37 -5.62 12.35
C LEU A 121 -11.79 -6.11 12.68
N GLU A 122 -12.46 -5.42 13.60
CA GLU A 122 -13.86 -5.73 13.94
C GLU A 122 -14.79 -5.43 12.76
N GLU A 123 -14.57 -4.30 12.08
CA GLU A 123 -15.30 -3.90 10.87
C GLU A 123 -14.35 -3.69 9.69
N ASP A 124 -14.89 -3.73 8.46
CA ASP A 124 -14.12 -3.42 7.24
C ASP A 124 -13.97 -1.90 7.04
N TYR A 125 -13.25 -1.26 7.96
CA TYR A 125 -13.00 0.19 7.94
C TYR A 125 -12.30 0.65 6.65
N LEU A 126 -11.49 -0.22 6.04
CA LEU A 126 -10.69 0.12 4.86
C LEU A 126 -11.48 -0.01 3.55
N GLU A 127 -12.49 -0.87 3.48
CA GLU A 127 -13.24 -1.17 2.25
C GLU A 127 -12.31 -1.44 1.04
N LEU A 128 -11.17 -2.12 1.26
CA LEU A 128 -10.11 -2.30 0.26
C LEU A 128 -10.67 -2.87 -1.04
N ARG A 129 -11.56 -3.86 -0.91
CA ARG A 129 -12.24 -4.52 -2.00
C ARG A 129 -13.00 -3.53 -2.90
N ASN A 130 -13.70 -2.58 -2.30
CA ASN A 130 -14.57 -1.65 -3.00
C ASN A 130 -13.74 -0.59 -3.75
N TYR A 131 -12.67 -0.09 -3.13
CA TYR A 131 -11.85 0.97 -3.71
C TYR A 131 -10.77 0.46 -4.68
N LEU A 132 -10.32 -0.79 -4.56
CA LEU A 132 -9.43 -1.42 -5.53
C LEU A 132 -10.18 -2.11 -6.67
N GLY A 133 -11.46 -2.44 -6.46
CA GLY A 133 -12.30 -3.13 -7.43
C GLY A 133 -11.83 -4.56 -7.71
N THR A 134 -11.23 -5.19 -6.71
CA THR A 134 -10.72 -6.57 -6.71
C THR A 134 -10.72 -7.09 -5.28
N ASP A 135 -10.80 -8.40 -5.08
CA ASP A 135 -10.80 -8.97 -3.73
C ASP A 135 -9.42 -8.79 -3.06
N VAL A 136 -9.39 -8.10 -1.92
CA VAL A 136 -8.21 -7.88 -1.08
C VAL A 136 -8.70 -7.87 0.36
N HIS A 137 -8.07 -8.71 1.19
CA HIS A 137 -8.59 -9.11 2.49
C HIS A 137 -7.70 -8.66 3.65
N GLY A 138 -6.51 -8.14 3.35
CA GLY A 138 -5.53 -7.85 4.38
C GLY A 138 -4.30 -7.11 3.89
N ILE A 139 -3.40 -6.86 4.84
CA ILE A 139 -2.12 -6.17 4.65
C ILE A 139 -1.03 -7.02 5.30
N LEU A 140 0.03 -7.31 4.56
CA LEU A 140 1.19 -8.10 4.98
C LEU A 140 2.39 -7.19 5.18
N GLY A 141 2.91 -7.19 6.41
CA GLY A 141 3.84 -6.16 6.88
C GLY A 141 5.28 -6.61 7.11
N TYR A 142 5.93 -5.92 8.06
CA TYR A 142 7.33 -6.08 8.48
C TYR A 142 7.77 -7.52 8.72
N GLU A 143 6.87 -8.39 9.17
CA GLU A 143 7.16 -9.81 9.41
C GLU A 143 7.81 -10.48 8.19
N LEU A 144 7.39 -10.12 6.97
CA LEU A 144 8.00 -10.63 5.75
C LEU A 144 9.33 -9.95 5.43
N PHE A 145 9.36 -8.62 5.52
CA PHE A 145 10.54 -7.79 5.17
C PHE A 145 11.73 -8.00 6.12
N SER A 146 11.46 -8.30 7.39
CA SER A 146 12.50 -8.63 8.38
C SER A 146 13.21 -9.95 8.07
N ARG A 147 12.54 -10.85 7.35
CA ARG A 147 13.05 -12.19 7.04
C ARG A 147 13.76 -12.28 5.70
N PHE A 148 13.21 -11.63 4.67
CA PHE A 148 13.69 -11.76 3.29
C PHE A 148 14.19 -10.44 2.73
N ILE A 149 15.11 -10.56 1.78
CA ILE A 149 15.35 -9.49 0.81
C ILE A 149 14.31 -9.64 -0.29
N ILE A 150 13.50 -8.59 -0.47
CA ILE A 150 12.31 -8.62 -1.32
C ILE A 150 12.54 -7.76 -2.56
N GLU A 151 12.53 -8.36 -3.75
CA GLU A 151 12.59 -7.65 -5.03
C GLU A 151 11.18 -7.61 -5.65
N VAL A 152 10.65 -6.41 -5.86
CA VAL A 152 9.38 -6.13 -6.54
C VAL A 152 9.68 -5.61 -7.95
N ASP A 153 9.31 -6.41 -8.96
CA ASP A 153 9.33 -6.00 -10.35
C ASP A 153 7.91 -5.62 -10.79
N TYR A 154 7.61 -4.31 -10.75
CA TYR A 154 6.30 -3.77 -11.12
C TYR A 154 5.96 -3.95 -12.60
N GLU A 155 6.96 -3.97 -13.49
CA GLU A 155 6.76 -4.10 -14.94
C GLU A 155 6.42 -5.54 -15.31
N ARG A 156 7.20 -6.49 -14.78
CA ARG A 156 6.97 -7.92 -15.01
C ARG A 156 5.93 -8.53 -14.08
N LYS A 157 5.49 -7.77 -13.06
CA LYS A 157 4.56 -8.22 -12.01
C LYS A 157 5.06 -9.48 -11.30
N LEU A 158 6.30 -9.43 -10.83
CA LEU A 158 6.95 -10.54 -10.12
C LEU A 158 7.44 -10.08 -8.75
N LEU A 159 7.20 -10.91 -7.73
CA LEU A 159 7.84 -10.80 -6.44
C LEU A 159 8.92 -11.88 -6.32
N THR A 160 10.10 -11.49 -5.88
CA THR A 160 11.18 -12.42 -5.54
C THR A 160 11.56 -12.25 -4.07
N LEU A 161 11.57 -13.36 -3.33
CA LEU A 161 12.03 -13.42 -1.94
C LEU A 161 13.35 -14.17 -1.89
N MET A 162 14.34 -13.60 -1.21
CA MET A 162 15.69 -14.15 -1.10
C MET A 162 16.14 -14.18 0.36
N LEU A 163 16.82 -15.26 0.75
CA LEU A 163 17.50 -15.31 2.05
C LEU A 163 18.69 -14.34 2.06
N PRO A 164 18.89 -13.56 3.15
CA PRO A 164 19.94 -12.55 3.22
C PRO A 164 21.35 -13.07 2.88
N GLN A 165 21.68 -14.31 3.29
CA GLN A 165 23.02 -14.89 3.12
C GLN A 165 23.40 -15.18 1.66
N ARG A 166 22.43 -15.15 0.74
CA ARG A 166 22.64 -15.45 -0.68
C ARG A 166 22.42 -14.25 -1.58
N PHE A 167 22.08 -13.09 -1.02
CA PHE A 167 21.92 -11.88 -1.81
C PHE A 167 23.26 -11.35 -2.29
N LYS A 168 23.31 -11.02 -3.58
CA LYS A 168 24.46 -10.38 -4.21
C LYS A 168 23.98 -9.11 -4.89
N GLU A 169 24.67 -8.01 -4.60
CA GLU A 169 24.34 -6.73 -5.19
C GLU A 169 24.56 -6.77 -6.70
N LYS A 170 23.55 -6.30 -7.44
CA LYS A 170 23.60 -6.18 -8.90
C LYS A 170 24.02 -4.75 -9.25
N ARG A 171 25.07 -4.59 -10.07
CA ARG A 171 25.57 -3.25 -10.51
C ARG A 171 24.52 -2.37 -11.18
N SER A 172 23.49 -2.96 -11.77
CA SER A 172 22.40 -2.24 -12.42
C SER A 172 21.45 -1.51 -11.45
N TYR A 173 21.54 -1.81 -10.15
CA TYR A 173 20.74 -1.17 -9.13
C TYR A 173 21.58 -0.10 -8.43
N LYS A 174 20.94 1.04 -8.16
CA LYS A 174 21.45 2.06 -7.23
C LYS A 174 20.76 1.85 -5.88
N TRP A 175 21.39 2.24 -4.79
CA TRP A 175 20.78 2.08 -3.46
C TRP A 175 20.93 3.33 -2.62
N LEU A 176 20.02 3.46 -1.67
CA LEU A 176 20.08 4.46 -0.60
C LEU A 176 20.16 3.73 0.75
N PRO A 177 20.94 4.25 1.71
CA PRO A 177 20.85 3.82 3.09
C PRO A 177 19.41 3.96 3.59
N ALA A 178 18.93 2.96 4.32
CA ALA A 178 17.58 2.89 4.83
C ALA A 178 17.61 2.60 6.32
N LEU A 179 17.20 3.57 7.12
CA LEU A 179 17.12 3.43 8.56
C LEU A 179 15.83 2.67 8.92
N ILE A 180 15.95 1.49 9.52
CA ILE A 180 14.79 0.71 9.97
C ILE A 180 14.45 1.13 11.40
N GLN A 181 13.43 1.98 11.55
CA GLN A 181 12.98 2.47 12.85
C GLN A 181 11.53 2.07 13.07
N ASP A 182 11.25 1.53 14.25
CA ASP A 182 9.89 1.09 14.60
C ASP A 182 9.26 0.19 13.53
N THR A 183 10.03 -0.76 13.00
CA THR A 183 9.67 -1.70 11.91
C THR A 183 9.45 -1.08 10.53
N LYS A 184 9.70 0.22 10.36
CA LYS A 184 9.44 0.95 9.12
C LYS A 184 10.74 1.44 8.48
N PRO A 185 10.88 1.39 7.14
CA PRO A 185 12.08 1.85 6.44
C PRO A 185 12.04 3.35 6.12
N TYR A 186 13.07 4.09 6.51
CA TYR A 186 13.21 5.52 6.21
C TYR A 186 14.45 5.78 5.36
N ILE A 187 14.30 6.58 4.31
CA ILE A 187 15.42 7.08 3.50
C ILE A 187 15.52 8.60 3.64
N THR A 188 16.70 9.14 3.38
CA THR A 188 16.89 10.58 3.20
C THR A 188 16.94 10.90 1.71
N ALA A 189 16.11 11.83 1.26
CA ALA A 189 16.06 12.27 -0.14
C ALA A 189 16.08 13.80 -0.22
N ASN A 190 16.75 14.32 -1.26
CA ASN A 190 16.76 15.74 -1.54
C ASN A 190 15.52 16.11 -2.36
N LEU A 191 14.74 17.07 -1.85
CA LEU A 191 13.57 17.64 -2.50
C LEU A 191 13.90 19.04 -2.99
N LYS A 192 13.62 19.33 -4.26
CA LYS A 192 13.53 20.69 -4.78
C LYS A 192 12.06 21.07 -4.75
N LEU A 193 11.67 21.92 -3.79
CA LEU A 193 10.28 22.35 -3.64
C LEU A 193 9.90 23.33 -4.74
N ASN A 194 10.80 24.27 -5.02
CA ASN A 194 10.71 25.26 -6.09
C ASN A 194 12.13 25.61 -6.57
N ASP A 195 12.29 26.69 -7.35
CA ASP A 195 13.59 27.08 -7.94
C ASP A 195 14.65 27.48 -6.91
N THR A 196 14.24 27.96 -5.74
CA THR A 196 15.14 28.53 -4.73
C THR A 196 15.23 27.68 -3.46
N THR A 197 14.27 26.79 -3.24
CA THR A 197 14.10 26.07 -1.98
C THR A 197 14.34 24.59 -2.16
N SER A 198 15.33 24.07 -1.44
CA SER A 198 15.60 22.63 -1.32
C SER A 198 15.59 22.19 0.14
N VAL A 199 15.15 20.95 0.36
CA VAL A 199 15.06 20.31 1.68
C VAL A 199 15.62 18.90 1.57
N SER A 200 16.51 18.54 2.50
CA SER A 200 16.86 17.13 2.74
C SER A 200 15.80 16.56 3.67
N ALA A 201 14.97 15.65 3.14
CA ALA A 201 13.79 15.14 3.80
C ALA A 201 13.98 13.68 4.19
N LYS A 202 13.63 13.35 5.43
CA LYS A 202 13.51 11.96 5.89
C LYS A 202 12.12 11.45 5.53
N LEU A 203 12.06 10.44 4.66
CA LEU A 203 10.83 9.92 4.08
C LEU A 203 10.65 8.44 4.43
N LEU A 204 9.47 8.07 4.91
CA LEU A 204 9.05 6.67 4.96
C LEU A 204 8.98 6.12 3.53
N VAL A 205 9.57 4.96 3.29
CA VAL A 205 9.31 4.19 2.06
C VAL A 205 8.06 3.36 2.32
N ASP A 206 6.94 3.73 1.71
CA ASP A 206 5.60 3.23 2.02
C ASP A 206 5.00 2.50 0.81
N SER A 207 5.12 1.17 0.75
CA SER A 207 4.54 0.39 -0.36
C SER A 207 3.02 0.18 -0.23
N GLY A 208 2.43 0.45 0.94
CA GLY A 208 0.99 0.40 1.18
C GLY A 208 0.25 1.67 0.75
N ALA A 209 0.98 2.74 0.41
CA ALA A 209 0.39 3.99 -0.04
C ALA A 209 0.38 4.09 -1.57
N SER A 210 -0.78 4.39 -2.17
CA SER A 210 -0.91 4.52 -3.63
C SER A 210 -0.36 5.84 -4.20
N HIS A 211 -0.20 6.87 -3.35
CA HIS A 211 0.24 8.21 -3.75
C HIS A 211 1.71 8.27 -4.17
N GLY A 212 2.14 9.45 -4.67
CA GLY A 212 3.52 9.70 -5.06
C GLY A 212 4.37 10.14 -3.88
N LEU A 213 4.29 11.42 -3.55
CA LEU A 213 4.94 12.00 -2.38
C LEU A 213 3.87 12.51 -1.42
N PHE A 214 4.13 12.35 -0.13
CA PHE A 214 3.35 12.93 0.95
C PHE A 214 4.31 13.74 1.82
N LEU A 215 3.98 14.99 2.13
CA LEU A 215 4.80 15.86 2.96
C LEU A 215 4.00 16.48 4.09
N GLU A 216 4.57 16.44 5.29
CA GLU A 216 4.03 17.08 6.47
C GLU A 216 4.55 18.52 6.53
N ALA A 217 3.70 19.51 6.20
CA ALA A 217 4.11 20.92 6.15
C ALA A 217 4.63 21.43 7.51
N SER A 218 4.08 20.93 8.62
CA SER A 218 4.53 21.27 9.97
C SER A 218 5.89 20.66 10.37
N SER A 219 6.43 19.72 9.58
CA SER A 219 7.67 19.01 9.94
C SER A 219 8.95 19.82 9.68
N ASN A 220 8.88 20.85 8.83
CA ASN A 220 10.02 21.69 8.48
C ASN A 220 9.54 23.04 7.93
N SER A 221 10.07 24.16 8.43
CA SER A 221 9.65 25.51 8.03
C SER A 221 9.82 25.83 6.54
N LYS A 222 10.68 25.09 5.82
CA LYS A 222 10.84 25.22 4.37
C LYS A 222 9.78 24.46 3.57
N ILE A 223 9.11 23.48 4.16
CA ILE A 223 8.05 22.71 3.49
C ILE A 223 6.76 23.51 3.57
N SER A 224 6.35 24.06 2.44
CA SER A 224 5.08 24.76 2.30
C SER A 224 4.27 24.21 1.14
N ILE A 225 2.95 24.40 1.23
CA ILE A 225 2.03 24.04 0.15
C ILE A 225 2.30 24.99 -1.04
N PRO A 226 2.51 24.46 -2.26
CA PRO A 226 2.75 25.30 -3.44
C PRO A 226 1.59 26.27 -3.72
N PRO A 227 1.84 27.46 -4.29
CA PRO A 227 0.77 28.42 -4.61
C PRO A 227 -0.32 27.83 -5.53
N LYS A 228 0.08 27.00 -6.51
CA LYS A 228 -0.85 26.24 -7.34
C LYS A 228 -1.10 24.88 -6.68
N HIS A 229 -2.27 24.74 -6.06
CA HIS A 229 -2.71 23.53 -5.38
C HIS A 229 -4.22 23.36 -5.48
N ILE A 230 -4.70 22.19 -5.07
CA ILE A 230 -6.13 21.90 -4.94
C ILE A 230 -6.41 21.17 -3.63
N ARG A 231 -7.58 21.46 -3.06
CA ARG A 231 -8.12 20.68 -1.94
C ARG A 231 -8.81 19.42 -2.45
N SER A 232 -8.52 18.28 -1.83
CA SER A 232 -9.08 16.99 -2.24
C SER A 232 -9.06 15.97 -1.10
N ILE A 233 -9.83 14.90 -1.26
CA ILE A 233 -9.53 13.62 -0.60
C ILE A 233 -8.22 13.12 -1.18
N ILE A 234 -7.22 12.88 -0.33
CA ILE A 234 -5.86 12.47 -0.72
C ILE A 234 -5.61 10.98 -0.50
N GLY A 235 -6.50 10.29 0.21
CA GLY A 235 -6.44 8.85 0.44
C GLY A 235 -7.53 8.36 1.39
N ARG A 236 -7.50 7.06 1.66
CA ARG A 236 -8.25 6.42 2.74
C ARG A 236 -7.25 5.58 3.55
N GLY A 237 -7.15 5.86 4.84
CA GLY A 237 -6.37 5.07 5.79
C GLY A 237 -7.26 4.24 6.68
N LEU A 238 -6.66 3.62 7.70
CA LEU A 238 -7.36 2.77 8.65
C LEU A 238 -8.44 3.53 9.44
N GLY A 239 -8.24 4.82 9.70
CA GLY A 239 -9.23 5.71 10.32
C GLY A 239 -10.18 6.34 9.32
N GLY A 240 -10.27 5.83 8.08
CA GLY A 240 -11.17 6.37 7.06
C GLY A 240 -10.53 7.43 6.16
N VAL A 241 -11.33 8.41 5.74
CA VAL A 241 -10.94 9.36 4.69
C VAL A 241 -9.83 10.29 5.17
N ILE A 242 -8.83 10.54 4.31
CA ILE A 242 -7.77 11.51 4.55
C ILE A 242 -7.97 12.67 3.57
N THR A 243 -8.09 13.88 4.11
CA THR A 243 -8.20 15.11 3.34
C THR A 243 -6.91 15.92 3.39
N GLY A 244 -6.73 16.79 2.41
CA GLY A 244 -5.60 17.70 2.38
C GLY A 244 -5.50 18.49 1.09
N GLU A 245 -4.36 19.14 0.94
CA GLU A 245 -3.99 19.88 -0.25
C GLU A 245 -3.07 19.05 -1.14
N ILE A 246 -3.16 19.25 -2.45
CA ILE A 246 -2.31 18.57 -3.42
C ILE A 246 -1.67 19.64 -4.29
N GLY A 247 -0.35 19.55 -4.44
CA GLY A 247 0.44 20.43 -5.30
C GLY A 247 1.50 19.66 -6.09
N LYS A 248 2.30 20.37 -6.88
CA LYS A 248 3.49 19.82 -7.53
C LYS A 248 4.75 20.46 -6.93
N ILE A 249 5.74 19.64 -6.61
CA ILE A 249 7.10 20.12 -6.31
C ILE A 249 8.00 19.93 -7.54
N LYS A 250 9.09 20.70 -7.61
CA LYS A 250 9.99 20.69 -8.77
C LYS A 250 10.67 19.32 -8.98
N SER A 251 11.23 18.71 -7.94
CA SER A 251 11.77 17.35 -8.05
C SER A 251 12.05 16.66 -6.71
N ILE A 252 12.18 15.32 -6.77
CA ILE A 252 12.79 14.48 -5.74
C ILE A 252 14.01 13.76 -6.34
N SER A 253 15.08 13.68 -5.56
CA SER A 253 16.29 12.92 -5.91
C SER A 253 16.42 11.66 -5.07
N LEU A 254 16.40 10.50 -5.71
CA LEU A 254 16.66 9.19 -5.11
C LEU A 254 18.04 8.70 -5.59
N GLY A 255 19.09 9.11 -4.90
CA GLY A 255 20.47 8.95 -5.37
C GLY A 255 20.69 9.77 -6.65
N ASP A 256 21.24 9.14 -7.68
CA ASP A 256 21.46 9.78 -9.00
C ASP A 256 20.17 9.93 -9.83
N TYR A 257 19.02 9.53 -9.28
CA TYR A 257 17.75 9.53 -10.00
C TYR A 257 16.90 10.74 -9.61
N GLU A 258 16.79 11.69 -10.52
CA GLU A 258 15.91 12.85 -10.36
C GLU A 258 14.56 12.60 -11.06
N ILE A 259 13.47 12.81 -10.31
CA ILE A 259 12.10 12.74 -10.81
C ILE A 259 11.49 14.14 -10.67
N HIS A 260 10.99 14.68 -11.78
CA HIS A 260 10.45 16.05 -11.85
C HIS A 260 8.92 16.09 -11.78
N ASP A 261 8.38 17.28 -11.51
CA ASP A 261 6.94 17.59 -11.52
C ASP A 261 6.12 16.63 -10.65
N VAL A 262 6.61 16.41 -9.42
CA VAL A 262 6.12 15.37 -8.53
C VAL A 262 4.84 15.84 -7.84
N VAL A 263 3.73 15.14 -8.11
CA VAL A 263 2.49 15.34 -7.36
C VAL A 263 2.71 14.96 -5.90
N THR A 264 2.41 15.92 -5.03
CA THR A 264 2.68 15.87 -3.59
C THR A 264 1.42 16.18 -2.81
N ASN A 265 1.07 15.29 -1.89
CA ASN A 265 -0.04 15.43 -0.97
C ASN A 265 0.43 16.07 0.34
N PHE A 266 -0.35 17.00 0.86
CA PHE A 266 -0.14 17.70 2.12
C PHE A 266 -1.40 17.47 2.98
N PRO A 267 -1.39 16.51 3.92
CA PRO A 267 -2.57 16.18 4.73
C PRO A 267 -3.02 17.35 5.60
N ASP A 268 -4.33 17.41 5.86
CA ASP A 268 -4.85 18.21 6.97
C ASP A 268 -4.33 17.60 8.29
N PRO A 269 -3.77 18.42 9.21
CA PRO A 269 -3.23 17.91 10.47
C PRO A 269 -4.21 17.03 11.24
N GLU A 270 -5.49 17.40 11.28
CA GLU A 270 -6.54 16.71 12.06
C GLU A 270 -6.76 15.26 11.63
N THR A 271 -6.65 14.95 10.33
CA THR A 271 -6.86 13.60 9.79
C THR A 271 -5.62 12.70 9.87
N TYR A 272 -4.47 13.26 10.26
CA TYR A 272 -3.20 12.54 10.29
C TYR A 272 -2.50 12.57 11.65
N MET A 273 -2.99 13.39 12.60
CA MET A 273 -2.36 13.67 13.88
C MET A 273 -2.21 12.44 14.79
N ASP A 274 -3.10 11.46 14.70
CA ASP A 274 -3.03 10.29 15.58
C ASP A 274 -1.92 9.31 15.14
N THR A 275 -1.61 9.23 13.84
CA THR A 275 -0.37 8.61 13.34
C THR A 275 0.87 9.32 13.87
N LEU A 276 0.82 10.65 14.00
CA LEU A 276 1.93 11.47 14.51
C LEU A 276 2.12 11.34 16.02
N LYS A 277 1.04 11.12 16.80
CA LYS A 277 1.12 10.87 18.24
C LYS A 277 1.78 9.52 18.56
N THR A 278 1.42 8.46 17.82
CA THR A 278 2.06 7.14 17.96
C THR A 278 3.49 7.14 17.40
N SER A 279 3.77 7.99 16.40
CA SER A 279 5.10 8.21 15.81
C SER A 279 5.94 9.28 16.50
N ARG A 280 5.58 9.79 17.69
CA ARG A 280 6.40 10.78 18.43
C ARG A 280 7.84 10.32 18.72
N LEU A 281 8.10 9.02 18.60
CA LEU A 281 9.43 8.43 18.72
C LEU A 281 10.30 8.61 17.46
N VAL A 282 9.70 8.89 16.29
CA VAL A 282 10.39 9.00 15.01
C VAL A 282 9.89 10.20 14.22
N ALA A 283 10.61 11.32 14.32
CA ALA A 283 10.40 12.46 13.43
C ALA A 283 10.74 12.10 11.98
N ARG A 284 9.90 12.56 11.04
CA ARG A 284 10.06 12.44 9.59
C ARG A 284 9.43 13.66 8.90
N ASN A 285 9.68 13.81 7.60
CA ASN A 285 9.10 14.88 6.80
C ASN A 285 7.94 14.42 5.90
N GLY A 286 7.76 13.12 5.72
CA GLY A 286 6.76 12.59 4.80
C GLY A 286 6.96 11.11 4.44
N SER A 287 6.38 10.70 3.31
CA SER A 287 6.54 9.36 2.73
C SER A 287 6.59 9.37 1.20
N ILE A 288 7.28 8.38 0.62
CA ILE A 288 7.19 8.03 -0.80
C ILE A 288 6.30 6.80 -0.96
N GLY A 289 5.35 6.87 -1.88
CA GLY A 289 4.39 5.82 -2.16
C GLY A 289 4.54 5.17 -3.53
N GLY A 290 3.58 4.31 -3.87
CA GLY A 290 3.52 3.49 -5.07
C GLY A 290 3.64 4.26 -6.39
N GLU A 291 3.15 5.49 -6.50
CA GLU A 291 3.26 6.28 -7.75
C GLU A 291 4.71 6.70 -8.04
N ILE A 292 5.59 6.75 -7.04
CA ILE A 292 7.04 6.87 -7.22
C ILE A 292 7.69 5.48 -7.31
N LEU A 293 7.36 4.55 -6.41
CA LEU A 293 8.02 3.24 -6.31
C LEU A 293 7.82 2.39 -7.58
N SER A 294 6.64 2.43 -8.20
CA SER A 294 6.31 1.68 -9.41
C SER A 294 7.11 2.10 -10.66
N ARG A 295 7.87 3.19 -10.58
CA ARG A 295 8.80 3.67 -11.63
C ARG A 295 10.14 2.92 -11.62
N PHE A 296 10.30 2.00 -10.68
CA PHE A 296 11.49 1.21 -10.50
C PHE A 296 11.14 -0.28 -10.33
N THR A 297 12.11 -1.15 -10.56
CA THR A 297 12.22 -2.40 -9.81
C THR A 297 12.87 -2.05 -8.47
N VAL A 298 12.20 -2.40 -7.37
CA VAL A 298 12.62 -2.02 -6.01
C VAL A 298 13.10 -3.26 -5.25
N ILE A 299 14.23 -3.17 -4.54
CA ILE A 299 14.67 -4.21 -3.60
C ILE A 299 14.66 -3.64 -2.19
N TYR A 300 13.88 -4.26 -1.31
CA TYR A 300 13.84 -3.98 0.11
C TYR A 300 14.81 -4.93 0.82
N ASN A 301 15.93 -4.40 1.31
CA ASN A 301 16.91 -5.14 2.09
C ASN A 301 16.95 -4.56 3.52
N PHE A 302 15.96 -4.93 4.33
CA PHE A 302 15.87 -4.44 5.72
C PHE A 302 17.04 -4.93 6.58
N PRO A 303 17.48 -6.20 6.52
CA PRO A 303 18.64 -6.65 7.31
C PRO A 303 19.95 -5.93 6.96
N GLY A 304 20.10 -5.50 5.71
CA GLY A 304 21.24 -4.72 5.25
C GLY A 304 21.03 -3.21 5.27
N GLU A 305 19.90 -2.72 5.80
CA GLU A 305 19.54 -1.30 5.89
C GLU A 305 19.70 -0.54 4.57
N ARG A 306 19.21 -1.14 3.47
CA ARG A 306 19.30 -0.56 2.11
C ARG A 306 18.02 -0.75 1.32
N ILE A 307 17.64 0.28 0.57
CA ILE A 307 16.64 0.15 -0.50
C ILE A 307 17.33 0.35 -1.84
N TYR A 308 17.12 -0.58 -2.77
CA TYR A 308 17.68 -0.51 -4.11
C TYR A 308 16.62 -0.13 -5.13
N PHE A 309 17.02 0.65 -6.13
CA PHE A 309 16.20 1.14 -7.21
C PHE A 309 16.88 0.85 -8.54
N LYS A 310 16.11 0.33 -9.49
CA LYS A 310 16.49 0.23 -10.91
C LYS A 310 15.35 0.80 -11.74
N LYS A 311 15.61 1.83 -12.54
CA LYS A 311 14.57 2.45 -13.39
C LYS A 311 13.93 1.41 -14.31
N ASN A 312 12.60 1.44 -14.43
CA ASN A 312 11.87 0.69 -15.44
C ASN A 312 11.32 1.64 -16.54
N SER A 313 10.53 1.11 -17.47
CA SER A 313 9.95 1.89 -18.57
C SER A 313 9.03 3.05 -18.11
N SER A 314 8.44 2.96 -16.91
CA SER A 314 7.58 3.99 -16.34
C SER A 314 8.33 5.18 -15.72
N PHE A 315 9.66 5.14 -15.66
CA PHE A 315 10.45 6.18 -14.99
C PHE A 315 10.12 7.61 -15.45
N LYS A 316 9.95 7.81 -16.77
CA LYS A 316 9.66 9.12 -17.38
C LYS A 316 8.17 9.45 -17.49
N LYS A 317 7.26 8.63 -16.94
CA LYS A 317 5.81 8.85 -17.04
C LYS A 317 5.44 10.18 -16.35
N LYS A 318 4.57 10.99 -16.95
CA LYS A 318 4.10 12.22 -16.29
C LYS A 318 3.20 11.89 -15.09
N PHE A 319 3.27 12.70 -14.04
CA PHE A 319 2.31 12.62 -12.95
C PHE A 319 1.02 13.33 -13.37
N TYR A 320 -0.10 12.62 -13.29
CA TYR A 320 -1.43 13.19 -13.39
C TYR A 320 -2.20 12.86 -12.13
N TYR A 321 -3.01 13.80 -11.67
CA TYR A 321 -3.85 13.60 -10.50
C TYR A 321 -5.30 13.95 -10.81
N SER A 322 -6.20 12.97 -10.61
CA SER A 322 -7.65 13.12 -10.65
C SER A 322 -8.13 14.09 -11.74
N LEU A 323 -7.83 13.74 -13.01
CA LEU A 323 -8.09 14.62 -14.17
C LEU A 323 -9.59 14.82 -14.43
N SER A 324 -10.40 13.82 -14.07
CA SER A 324 -11.85 13.93 -14.12
C SER A 324 -12.43 14.62 -12.89
N GLY A 325 -11.75 14.56 -11.73
CA GLY A 325 -12.31 14.95 -10.44
C GLY A 325 -13.28 13.92 -9.84
N ILE A 326 -13.43 12.74 -10.43
CA ILE A 326 -14.36 11.68 -9.98
C ILE A 326 -13.61 10.69 -9.08
N THR A 327 -14.20 10.37 -7.92
CA THR A 327 -13.81 9.21 -7.10
C THR A 327 -14.87 8.12 -7.25
N LEU A 328 -14.42 6.88 -7.44
CA LEU A 328 -15.27 5.72 -7.65
C LEU A 328 -15.06 4.66 -6.58
N ARG A 329 -16.13 3.90 -6.30
CA ARG A 329 -16.05 2.58 -5.66
C ARG A 329 -16.79 1.54 -6.49
N ALA A 330 -16.30 0.32 -6.47
CA ALA A 330 -16.98 -0.85 -7.01
C ALA A 330 -17.84 -1.52 -5.93
N LYS A 331 -19.02 -1.99 -6.31
CA LYS A 331 -20.01 -2.65 -5.47
C LYS A 331 -20.51 -3.94 -6.10
N GLY A 332 -21.21 -4.71 -5.27
CA GLY A 332 -21.83 -5.98 -5.62
C GLY A 332 -20.85 -7.14 -5.51
N SER A 333 -21.40 -8.36 -5.51
CA SER A 333 -20.61 -9.60 -5.37
C SER A 333 -19.53 -9.74 -6.45
N ARG A 334 -19.75 -9.21 -7.66
CA ARG A 334 -18.80 -9.27 -8.78
C ARG A 334 -17.98 -7.98 -9.00
N LEU A 335 -18.15 -6.95 -8.16
CA LEU A 335 -17.45 -5.65 -8.30
C LEU A 335 -17.66 -4.99 -9.67
N LYS A 336 -18.88 -5.10 -10.21
CA LYS A 336 -19.29 -4.56 -11.53
C LYS A 336 -20.25 -3.37 -11.45
N HIS A 337 -20.62 -2.94 -10.25
CA HIS A 337 -21.43 -1.74 -10.06
C HIS A 337 -20.52 -0.61 -9.61
N PHE A 338 -20.33 0.41 -10.44
CA PHE A 338 -19.42 1.52 -10.15
C PHE A 338 -20.22 2.75 -9.75
N GLU A 339 -20.05 3.16 -8.50
CA GLU A 339 -20.72 4.31 -7.91
C GLU A 339 -19.73 5.47 -7.74
N ILE A 340 -20.17 6.66 -8.14
CA ILE A 340 -19.44 7.89 -7.89
C ILE A 340 -19.63 8.27 -6.43
N THR A 341 -18.56 8.18 -5.64
CA THR A 341 -18.60 8.53 -4.21
C THR A 341 -18.34 10.00 -3.97
N ASN A 342 -17.55 10.63 -4.84
CA ASN A 342 -17.23 12.04 -4.74
C ASN A 342 -16.96 12.65 -6.12
N VAL A 343 -17.29 13.93 -6.25
CA VAL A 343 -16.95 14.76 -7.41
C VAL A 343 -16.31 16.03 -6.89
N ARG A 344 -15.03 16.27 -7.22
CA ARG A 344 -14.30 17.47 -6.77
C ARG A 344 -14.99 18.72 -7.30
N ALA A 345 -15.31 19.65 -6.42
CA ALA A 345 -15.88 20.95 -6.79
C ALA A 345 -14.99 21.67 -7.83
N GLY A 346 -15.63 22.32 -8.81
CA GLY A 346 -14.95 23.02 -9.90
C GLY A 346 -14.23 22.13 -10.93
N SER A 347 -14.29 20.80 -10.81
CA SER A 347 -13.71 19.90 -11.81
C SER A 347 -14.55 19.84 -13.10
N ALA A 348 -13.94 19.36 -14.18
CA ALA A 348 -14.63 19.18 -15.46
C ALA A 348 -15.88 18.27 -15.35
N SER A 349 -15.86 17.26 -14.48
CA SER A 349 -17.03 16.41 -14.24
C SER A 349 -18.12 17.13 -13.45
N ALA A 350 -17.76 17.94 -12.44
CA ALA A 350 -18.72 18.76 -11.70
C ALA A 350 -19.41 19.77 -12.64
N LEU A 351 -18.65 20.45 -13.51
CA LEU A 351 -19.19 21.40 -14.49
C LEU A 351 -20.10 20.72 -15.52
N ALA A 352 -19.85 19.45 -15.85
CA ALA A 352 -20.75 18.64 -16.68
C ALA A 352 -22.04 18.21 -15.94
N GLY A 353 -22.13 18.45 -14.63
CA GLY A 353 -23.28 18.11 -13.79
C GLY A 353 -23.30 16.64 -13.35
N ILE A 354 -22.14 16.00 -13.25
CA ILE A 354 -21.96 14.68 -12.63
C ILE A 354 -21.98 14.85 -11.12
N GLN A 355 -22.61 13.93 -10.40
CA GLN A 355 -22.87 14.04 -8.95
C GLN A 355 -22.44 12.78 -8.20
N ALA A 356 -22.16 12.93 -6.91
CA ALA A 356 -22.05 11.78 -6.01
C ALA A 356 -23.38 11.02 -5.97
N GLY A 357 -23.31 9.69 -5.90
CA GLY A 357 -24.46 8.79 -6.01
C GLY A 357 -24.78 8.34 -7.44
N ASP A 358 -24.27 9.02 -8.47
CA ASP A 358 -24.43 8.56 -9.86
C ASP A 358 -23.75 7.19 -10.06
N ARG A 359 -24.43 6.27 -10.75
CA ARG A 359 -23.89 4.96 -11.14
C ARG A 359 -23.41 4.99 -12.58
N ILE A 360 -22.19 4.55 -12.85
CA ILE A 360 -21.67 4.46 -14.22
C ILE A 360 -22.29 3.25 -14.93
N VAL A 361 -23.00 3.51 -16.03
CA VAL A 361 -23.58 2.50 -16.93
C VAL A 361 -22.65 2.20 -18.10
N SER A 362 -22.03 3.22 -18.69
CA SER A 362 -21.02 3.04 -19.74
C SER A 362 -20.01 4.19 -19.77
N VAL A 363 -18.81 3.89 -20.27
CA VAL A 363 -17.71 4.84 -20.48
C VAL A 363 -17.31 4.78 -21.95
N ASN A 364 -17.43 5.89 -22.67
CA ASN A 364 -17.15 5.99 -24.11
C ASN A 364 -17.88 4.91 -24.94
N GLY A 365 -19.11 4.57 -24.54
CA GLY A 365 -19.93 3.55 -25.21
C GLY A 365 -19.63 2.10 -24.80
N ILE A 366 -18.60 1.85 -23.99
CA ILE A 366 -18.31 0.52 -23.45
C ILE A 366 -19.09 0.32 -22.16
N MET A 367 -19.85 -0.77 -22.07
CA MET A 367 -20.68 -1.07 -20.91
C MET A 367 -19.82 -1.29 -19.66
N ALA A 368 -20.21 -0.68 -18.55
CA ALA A 368 -19.43 -0.70 -17.33
C ALA A 368 -19.23 -2.12 -16.78
N GLN A 369 -20.24 -3.00 -16.92
CA GLN A 369 -20.17 -4.39 -16.46
C GLN A 369 -19.02 -5.19 -17.10
N ASP A 370 -18.60 -4.81 -18.31
CA ASP A 370 -17.52 -5.47 -19.05
C ASP A 370 -16.14 -4.91 -18.67
N LEU A 371 -16.11 -3.84 -17.86
CA LEU A 371 -14.89 -3.17 -17.40
C LEU A 371 -14.56 -3.55 -15.95
N SER A 372 -13.30 -3.37 -15.58
CA SER A 372 -12.88 -3.34 -14.17
C SER A 372 -12.77 -1.89 -13.71
N LEU A 373 -12.79 -1.68 -12.38
CA LEU A 373 -12.62 -0.34 -11.80
C LEU A 373 -11.34 0.33 -12.30
N ASN A 374 -10.25 -0.43 -12.37
CA ASN A 374 -8.95 0.07 -12.82
C ASN A 374 -8.97 0.56 -14.27
N VAL A 375 -9.72 -0.11 -15.15
CA VAL A 375 -9.87 0.32 -16.55
C VAL A 375 -10.70 1.61 -16.63
N ILE A 376 -11.77 1.73 -15.83
CA ILE A 376 -12.56 2.96 -15.75
C ILE A 376 -11.70 4.12 -15.24
N ASN A 377 -10.96 3.91 -14.15
CA ASN A 377 -10.02 4.90 -13.62
C ASN A 377 -8.96 5.31 -14.64
N ALA A 378 -8.47 4.38 -15.47
CA ALA A 378 -7.54 4.67 -16.55
C ALA A 378 -8.17 5.57 -17.65
N PHE A 379 -9.44 5.35 -18.01
CA PHE A 379 -10.16 6.27 -18.90
C PHE A 379 -10.25 7.67 -18.30
N LEU A 380 -10.70 7.75 -17.04
CA LEU A 380 -10.93 9.00 -16.30
C LEU A 380 -9.66 9.79 -15.96
N ASN A 381 -8.48 9.19 -16.10
CA ASN A 381 -7.18 9.80 -15.80
C ASN A 381 -6.17 9.67 -16.95
N SER A 382 -6.63 9.45 -18.18
CA SER A 382 -5.76 9.14 -19.32
C SER A 382 -4.78 10.25 -19.69
N LYS A 383 -5.28 11.40 -20.18
CA LYS A 383 -4.47 12.59 -20.47
C LYS A 383 -5.35 13.85 -20.54
N PRO A 384 -4.79 15.04 -20.23
CA PRO A 384 -5.50 16.30 -20.40
C PRO A 384 -6.04 16.50 -21.82
N GLY A 385 -7.21 17.12 -21.94
CA GLY A 385 -7.93 17.39 -23.17
C GLY A 385 -8.71 16.20 -23.76
N ARG A 386 -8.53 14.97 -23.25
CA ARG A 386 -9.28 13.79 -23.71
C ARG A 386 -10.76 13.94 -23.38
N ARG A 387 -11.64 13.78 -24.38
CA ARG A 387 -13.09 13.75 -24.18
C ARG A 387 -13.50 12.42 -23.56
N ILE A 388 -14.34 12.48 -22.53
CA ILE A 388 -14.98 11.35 -21.86
C ILE A 388 -16.48 11.50 -22.01
N VAL A 389 -17.16 10.43 -22.41
CA VAL A 389 -18.62 10.34 -22.46
C VAL A 389 -19.07 9.29 -21.46
N LEU A 390 -19.90 9.67 -20.50
CA LEU A 390 -20.48 8.75 -19.52
C LEU A 390 -21.99 8.63 -19.77
N GLN A 391 -22.50 7.42 -19.67
CA GLN A 391 -23.91 7.19 -19.36
C GLN A 391 -24.00 6.82 -17.89
N LEU A 392 -24.90 7.48 -17.19
CA LEU A 392 -25.07 7.40 -15.75
C LEU A 392 -26.51 7.03 -15.43
N GLU A 393 -26.69 6.33 -14.32
CA GLU A 393 -27.98 6.22 -13.65
C GLU A 393 -27.97 7.10 -12.39
N ARG A 394 -28.95 7.99 -12.31
CA ARG A 394 -29.20 8.88 -11.18
C ARG A 394 -30.56 8.55 -10.58
N GLY A 395 -30.57 7.76 -9.52
CA GLY A 395 -31.80 7.15 -9.04
C GLY A 395 -32.42 6.27 -10.14
N THR A 396 -33.58 6.64 -10.64
CA THR A 396 -34.28 5.94 -11.73
C THR A 396 -34.02 6.55 -13.12
N GLU A 397 -33.36 7.71 -13.20
CA GLU A 397 -33.12 8.42 -14.45
C GLU A 397 -31.82 7.99 -15.12
N LYS A 398 -31.81 7.94 -16.45
CA LYS A 398 -30.59 7.75 -17.25
C LYS A 398 -30.13 9.08 -17.81
N VAL A 399 -28.89 9.46 -17.50
CA VAL A 399 -28.30 10.73 -17.89
C VAL A 399 -27.04 10.48 -18.71
N LYS A 400 -26.89 11.18 -19.84
CA LYS A 400 -25.67 11.15 -20.64
C LYS A 400 -24.90 12.46 -20.43
N LYS A 401 -23.64 12.36 -20.02
CA LYS A 401 -22.76 13.50 -19.77
C LYS A 401 -21.47 13.35 -20.55
N ASP A 402 -20.90 14.45 -21.01
CA ASP A 402 -19.55 14.45 -21.55
C ASP A 402 -18.75 15.66 -21.09
N PHE A 403 -17.45 15.47 -20.98
CA PHE A 403 -16.50 16.48 -20.51
C PHE A 403 -15.11 16.18 -21.07
N ARG A 404 -14.18 17.13 -20.93
CA ARG A 404 -12.77 16.94 -21.25
C ARG A 404 -11.96 16.87 -19.96
N LEU A 405 -11.04 15.92 -19.91
CA LEU A 405 -10.10 15.80 -18.80
C LEU A 405 -9.22 17.04 -18.69
N GLU A 406 -8.97 17.50 -17.47
CA GLU A 406 -8.18 18.70 -17.20
C GLU A 406 -7.16 18.40 -16.11
N ASP A 407 -5.92 18.89 -16.26
CA ASP A 407 -4.93 18.82 -15.19
C ASP A 407 -5.18 19.99 -14.22
N PRO A 408 -5.63 19.71 -12.98
CA PRO A 408 -5.89 20.78 -12.02
C PRO A 408 -4.62 21.42 -11.45
N LEU A 409 -3.43 20.84 -11.71
CA LEU A 409 -2.15 21.19 -11.10
C LEU A 409 -1.15 21.81 -12.04
#